data_AF-A0A2U3Z718-F1
#
_entry.id   AF-A0A2U3Z718-F1
#
_cell.length_a   1.000
_cell.length_b   1.000
_cell.length_c   1.000
_cell.angle_alpha   90.00
_cell.angle_beta   90.00
_cell.angle_gamma   90.00
#
_symmetry.space_group_name_H-M   'P 1'
#
loop_
_entity.id
_entity.type
_entity.pdbx_description
1 polymer ?
#
loop_
_entity_poly.entity_id
_entity_poly.type
_entity_poly.pdbx_seq_one_letter_code
_entity_poly.pdbx_strand_id
1 'polypeptide(L)'
;MALLGALVCCLLVAWHGRPGLGLPLAPGGSPGPAPAMGQFWHVTDLHLDPTYHITDDHTKVCASSKGANASNPGPFGDVLCDSPYHLILSAFDFIKSSGQEASFMIWTGDSPPHVPVHELSTDKVIDVIANMTTTIRSVFPNLQVFPALGNHDYWPQVNLISTSKSV
;
A
#
# COMPACT_ATOMS: atom_id res chain seq x y z
N MET A 1 48.47 43.51 57.95
CA MET A 1 48.21 44.81 57.30
C MET A 1 46.75 44.84 56.86
N ALA A 2 46.05 45.90 57.28
CA ALA A 2 44.66 46.33 56.98
C ALA A 2 43.51 45.35 57.40
N LEU A 3 42.67 45.65 58.42
CA LEU A 3 41.62 46.70 58.55
C LEU A 3 40.50 46.49 57.50
N LEU A 4 39.18 46.54 57.72
CA LEU A 4 38.18 46.91 58.77
C LEU A 4 36.94 46.01 58.46
N GLY A 5 36.04 45.57 59.34
CA GLY A 5 35.24 46.32 60.31
C GLY A 5 33.97 46.91 59.66
N ALA A 6 32.78 46.33 59.89
CA ALA A 6 31.52 47.05 60.14
C ALA A 6 30.30 46.10 60.29
N LEU A 7 29.36 46.59 61.11
CA LEU A 7 28.24 45.95 61.78
C LEU A 7 26.90 46.37 61.09
N VAL A 8 25.82 45.61 61.34
CA VAL A 8 24.40 46.06 61.41
C VAL A 8 23.66 46.36 60.09
N CYS A 9 22.57 45.64 59.81
CA CYS A 9 21.21 46.04 60.23
C CYS A 9 20.13 45.14 59.61
N CYS A 10 19.27 44.58 60.46
CA CYS A 10 17.98 44.03 60.05
C CYS A 10 17.09 45.17 59.54
N LEU A 11 16.59 45.04 58.31
CA LEU A 11 15.45 45.84 57.84
C LEU A 11 14.36 44.89 57.34
N LEU A 12 13.39 44.67 58.23
CA LEU A 12 12.04 44.23 57.87
C LEU A 12 11.42 45.31 56.98
N VAL A 13 11.16 44.98 55.72
CA VAL A 13 10.28 45.79 54.88
C VAL A 13 9.01 44.99 54.65
N ALA A 14 7.96 45.38 55.38
CA ALA A 14 6.60 44.93 55.17
C ALA A 14 6.16 45.35 53.77
N TRP A 15 5.99 44.40 52.86
CA TRP A 15 5.34 44.68 51.59
C TRP A 15 3.83 44.55 51.76
N HIS A 16 3.17 45.70 51.80
CA HIS A 16 1.73 45.81 51.74
C HIS A 16 1.18 45.11 50.50
N GLY A 17 0.14 44.30 50.71
CA GLY A 17 -0.64 43.68 49.66
C GLY A 17 -1.16 44.73 48.67
N ARG A 18 -0.78 44.58 47.40
CA ARG A 18 -1.50 45.17 46.28
C ARG A 18 -2.51 44.12 45.79
N PRO A 19 -3.79 44.46 45.60
CA PRO A 19 -4.68 43.61 44.83
C PRO A 19 -4.23 43.72 43.37
N GLY A 20 -3.40 42.77 42.94
CA GLY A 20 -3.10 42.61 41.52
C GLY A 20 -4.39 42.22 40.82
N LEU A 21 -4.86 43.07 39.91
CA LEU A 21 -5.87 42.67 38.93
C LEU A 21 -5.40 41.37 38.28
N GLY A 22 -6.11 40.27 38.50
CA GLY A 22 -5.94 39.07 37.71
C GLY A 22 -6.24 39.44 36.26
N LEU A 23 -5.22 39.41 35.40
CA LEU A 23 -5.47 39.29 33.97
C LEU A 23 -6.25 37.98 33.77
N PRO A 24 -7.35 37.97 33.01
CA PRO A 24 -7.95 36.72 32.60
C PRO A 24 -6.87 35.91 31.90
N LEU A 25 -6.56 34.71 32.43
CA LEU A 25 -5.84 33.72 31.67
C LEU A 25 -6.68 33.45 30.42
N ALA A 26 -6.28 34.03 29.29
CA ALA A 26 -6.78 33.59 28.00
C ALA A 26 -6.62 32.07 27.96
N PRO A 27 -7.59 31.30 27.44
CA PRO A 27 -7.42 29.86 27.28
C PRO A 27 -6.19 29.62 26.41
N GLY A 28 -5.07 29.29 27.06
CA GLY A 28 -3.76 29.05 26.46
C GLY A 28 -3.73 27.68 25.80
N GLY A 29 -4.63 27.46 24.85
CA GLY A 29 -4.66 26.28 24.01
C GLY A 29 -4.92 26.71 22.59
N SER A 30 -3.86 27.02 21.85
CA SER A 30 -3.93 26.92 20.39
C SER A 30 -4.51 25.54 20.07
N PRO A 31 -5.53 25.43 19.21
CA PRO A 31 -6.01 24.12 18.78
C PRO A 31 -4.80 23.34 18.27
N GLY A 32 -4.56 22.15 18.83
CA GLY A 32 -3.55 21.25 18.29
C GLY A 32 -3.80 21.02 16.80
N PRO A 33 -2.80 20.59 16.03
CA PRO A 33 -3.00 20.23 14.63
C PRO A 33 -4.21 19.31 14.51
N ALA A 34 -5.09 19.58 13.54
CA ALA A 34 -6.22 18.69 13.27
C ALA A 34 -5.71 17.24 13.10
N PRO A 35 -6.40 16.24 13.66
CA PRO A 35 -5.97 14.86 13.53
C PRO A 35 -5.83 14.49 12.06
N ALA A 36 -4.71 13.87 11.69
CA ALA A 36 -4.46 13.45 10.32
C ALA A 36 -5.53 12.43 9.88
N MET A 37 -6.02 12.57 8.65
CA MET A 37 -6.94 11.60 8.06
C MET A 37 -6.17 10.32 7.70
N GLY A 38 -6.69 9.17 8.14
CA GLY A 38 -6.14 7.87 7.76
C GLY A 38 -6.44 7.55 6.29
N GLN A 39 -5.47 6.91 5.61
CA GLN A 39 -5.60 6.47 4.23
C GLN A 39 -5.11 5.03 4.07
N PHE A 40 -5.60 4.34 3.05
CA PHE A 40 -5.16 3.01 2.66
C PHE A 40 -5.26 2.84 1.14
N TRP A 41 -4.46 1.93 0.60
CA TRP A 41 -4.55 1.54 -0.81
C TRP A 41 -5.45 0.32 -0.97
N HIS A 42 -6.16 0.23 -2.09
CA HIS A 42 -6.87 -0.98 -2.50
C HIS A 42 -6.43 -1.33 -3.92
N VAL A 43 -5.82 -2.51 -4.06
CA VAL A 43 -5.44 -3.10 -5.35
C VAL A 43 -6.16 -4.44 -5.52
N THR A 44 -6.46 -4.80 -6.76
CA THR A 44 -7.24 -6.01 -7.08
C THR A 44 -6.98 -6.43 -8.50
N ASP A 45 -7.27 -7.70 -8.82
CA ASP A 45 -7.36 -8.24 -10.17
C ASP A 45 -6.11 -7.90 -11.02
N LEU A 46 -4.93 -8.17 -10.45
CA LEU A 46 -3.66 -7.85 -11.09
C LEU A 46 -3.48 -8.62 -12.39
N HIS A 47 -3.97 -9.87 -12.44
CA HIS A 47 -3.90 -10.78 -13.59
C HIS A 47 -2.58 -10.68 -14.34
N LEU A 48 -1.48 -11.14 -13.72
CA LEU A 48 -0.20 -11.22 -14.40
C LEU A 48 -0.30 -12.25 -15.54
N ASP A 49 -0.05 -11.84 -16.78
CA ASP A 49 0.27 -12.74 -17.89
C ASP A 49 1.80 -12.83 -18.06
N PRO A 50 2.43 -13.93 -17.60
CA PRO A 50 3.88 -14.10 -17.75
C PRO A 50 4.33 -14.31 -19.21
N THR A 51 3.38 -14.56 -20.13
CA THR A 51 3.67 -14.77 -21.55
C THR A 51 3.68 -13.48 -22.36
N TYR A 52 3.26 -12.35 -21.77
CA TYR A 52 3.18 -11.08 -22.49
C TYR A 52 4.53 -10.67 -23.08
N HIS A 53 4.62 -10.57 -24.40
CA HIS A 53 5.76 -10.03 -25.12
C HIS A 53 5.33 -9.41 -26.44
N ILE A 54 6.04 -8.37 -26.89
CA ILE A 54 5.75 -7.72 -28.17
C ILE A 54 6.37 -8.54 -29.30
N THR A 55 5.58 -8.88 -30.30
CA THR A 55 5.97 -9.68 -31.47
C THR A 55 5.08 -9.32 -32.66
N ASP A 56 5.57 -9.53 -33.88
CA ASP A 56 4.83 -9.22 -35.13
C ASP A 56 3.57 -10.08 -35.29
N ASP A 57 3.59 -11.31 -34.77
CA ASP A 57 2.41 -12.17 -34.74
C ASP A 57 1.55 -11.80 -33.54
N HIS A 58 0.59 -10.90 -33.75
CA HIS A 58 -0.28 -10.40 -32.69
C HIS A 58 -1.14 -11.48 -32.01
N THR A 59 -1.27 -12.68 -32.59
CA THR A 59 -1.92 -13.83 -31.92
C THR A 59 -1.06 -14.46 -30.83
N LYS A 60 0.24 -14.15 -30.79
CA LYS A 60 1.23 -14.68 -29.86
C LYS A 60 1.73 -13.67 -28.83
N VAL A 61 1.15 -12.47 -28.79
CA VAL A 61 1.56 -11.43 -27.83
C VAL A 61 1.33 -11.88 -26.40
N CYS A 62 0.20 -12.52 -26.12
CA CYS A 62 -0.21 -12.95 -24.79
C CYS A 62 -1.11 -14.19 -24.90
N ALA A 63 -0.97 -15.13 -23.97
CA ALA A 63 -1.83 -16.31 -23.92
C ALA A 63 -3.26 -15.97 -23.50
N SER A 64 -3.43 -14.91 -22.69
CA SER A 64 -4.75 -14.45 -22.22
C SER A 64 -5.70 -14.04 -23.34
N SER A 65 -5.19 -13.67 -24.53
CA SER A 65 -6.03 -13.35 -25.70
C SER A 65 -6.66 -14.58 -26.35
N LYS A 66 -6.22 -15.79 -25.96
CA LYS A 66 -6.74 -17.08 -26.47
C LYS A 66 -6.64 -17.18 -28.00
N GLY A 67 -5.56 -16.64 -28.56
CA GLY A 67 -5.30 -16.65 -30.01
C GLY A 67 -5.97 -15.51 -30.79
N ALA A 68 -6.70 -14.61 -30.13
CA ALA A 68 -7.11 -13.36 -30.76
C ALA A 68 -5.87 -12.47 -31.00
N ASN A 69 -5.89 -11.74 -32.12
CA ASN A 69 -4.87 -10.73 -32.38
C ASN A 69 -4.97 -9.63 -31.32
N ALA A 70 -3.89 -9.41 -30.55
CA ALA A 70 -3.73 -8.21 -29.74
C ALA A 70 -3.93 -6.96 -30.62
N SER A 71 -4.66 -5.98 -30.11
CA SER A 71 -5.17 -4.85 -30.90
C SER A 71 -4.06 -3.90 -31.32
N ASN A 72 -3.31 -3.41 -30.34
CA ASN A 72 -2.18 -2.50 -30.51
C ASN A 72 -1.22 -2.66 -29.30
N PRO A 73 -0.48 -3.78 -29.24
CA PRO A 73 0.29 -4.15 -28.07
C PRO A 73 1.42 -3.16 -27.80
N GLY A 74 1.51 -2.70 -26.55
CA GLY A 74 2.53 -1.78 -26.09
C GLY A 74 3.29 -2.29 -24.86
N PRO A 75 4.29 -1.54 -24.37
CA PRO A 75 5.11 -1.98 -23.24
C PRO A 75 4.33 -2.15 -21.93
N PHE A 76 3.13 -1.57 -21.84
CA PHE A 76 2.25 -1.61 -20.67
C PHE A 76 0.97 -2.42 -20.90
N GLY A 77 0.87 -3.18 -22.00
CA GLY A 77 -0.24 -4.09 -22.23
C GLY A 77 -0.96 -3.86 -23.55
N ASP A 78 -2.04 -4.61 -23.71
CA ASP A 78 -3.04 -4.49 -24.76
C ASP A 78 -4.42 -4.73 -24.14
N VAL A 79 -5.47 -4.15 -24.72
CA VAL A 79 -6.85 -4.32 -24.21
C VAL A 79 -7.38 -5.75 -24.32
N LEU A 80 -6.75 -6.61 -25.13
CA LEU A 80 -7.08 -8.03 -25.26
C LEU A 80 -6.14 -8.93 -24.45
N CYS A 81 -5.21 -8.34 -23.70
CA CYS A 81 -4.29 -9.07 -22.85
C CYS A 81 -4.54 -8.78 -21.38
N ASP A 82 -4.24 -9.76 -20.54
CA ASP A 82 -4.01 -9.55 -19.12
C ASP A 82 -2.66 -8.81 -18.92
N SER A 83 -2.38 -8.41 -17.69
CA SER A 83 -1.34 -7.45 -17.37
C SER A 83 0.07 -8.01 -17.64
N PRO A 84 0.92 -7.33 -18.44
CA PRO A 84 2.35 -7.58 -18.36
C PRO A 84 2.89 -7.19 -16.99
N TYR A 85 3.97 -7.85 -16.58
CA TYR A 85 4.66 -7.53 -15.31
C TYR A 85 5.01 -6.04 -15.19
N HIS A 86 5.36 -5.39 -16.30
CA HIS A 86 5.71 -3.97 -16.32
C HIS A 86 4.53 -3.05 -15.96
N LEU A 87 3.30 -3.40 -16.35
CA LEU A 87 2.11 -2.64 -15.96
C LEU A 87 1.91 -2.70 -14.43
N ILE A 88 1.96 -3.90 -13.87
CA ILE A 88 1.81 -4.13 -12.42
C ILE A 88 2.89 -3.38 -11.65
N LEU A 89 4.15 -3.48 -12.07
CA LEU A 89 5.25 -2.77 -11.43
C LEU A 89 5.06 -1.26 -11.51
N SER A 90 4.62 -0.73 -12.65
CA SER A 90 4.37 0.72 -12.82
C SER A 90 3.28 1.24 -11.87
N ALA A 91 2.24 0.43 -11.60
CA ALA A 91 1.19 0.78 -10.65
C ALA A 91 1.72 0.84 -9.22
N PHE A 92 2.55 -0.13 -8.82
CA PHE A 92 3.18 -0.13 -7.50
C PHE A 92 4.23 0.98 -7.35
N ASP A 93 4.98 1.29 -8.41
CA ASP A 93 5.90 2.42 -8.43
C ASP A 93 5.18 3.76 -8.31
N PHE A 94 4.01 3.91 -8.95
CA PHE A 94 3.14 5.07 -8.74
C PHE A 94 2.71 5.18 -7.27
N ILE A 95 2.19 4.10 -6.68
CA ILE A 95 1.77 4.10 -5.26
C ILE A 95 2.94 4.54 -4.36
N LYS A 96 4.13 3.98 -4.56
CA LYS A 96 5.35 4.29 -3.80
C LYS A 96 5.81 5.75 -3.97
N SER A 97 5.62 6.32 -5.15
CA SER A 97 6.08 7.67 -5.51
C SER A 97 5.02 8.76 -5.37
N SER A 98 3.77 8.38 -5.05
CA SER A 98 2.60 9.28 -5.03
C SER A 98 2.67 10.42 -4.01
N GLY A 99 3.52 10.31 -3.01
CA GLY A 99 3.56 11.23 -1.86
C GLY A 99 2.36 11.08 -0.91
N GLN A 100 1.50 10.09 -1.12
CA GLN A 100 0.39 9.77 -0.22
C GLN A 100 0.88 8.84 0.89
N GLU A 101 0.62 9.23 2.14
CA GLU A 101 0.85 8.40 3.31
C GLU A 101 -0.33 7.45 3.50
N ALA A 102 -0.07 6.15 3.52
CA ALA A 102 -1.09 5.11 3.73
C ALA A 102 -0.67 4.18 4.86
N SER A 103 -1.61 3.84 5.74
CA SER A 103 -1.33 3.00 6.91
C SER A 103 -1.26 1.51 6.56
N PHE A 104 -1.99 1.08 5.53
CA PHE A 104 -2.02 -0.30 5.05
C PHE A 104 -2.49 -0.37 3.59
N MET A 105 -2.46 -1.57 3.02
CA MET A 105 -3.04 -1.90 1.72
C MET A 105 -3.99 -3.10 1.84
N ILE A 106 -5.09 -3.06 1.12
CA ILE A 106 -5.96 -4.22 0.86
C ILE A 106 -5.64 -4.73 -0.54
N TRP A 107 -5.42 -6.03 -0.67
CA TRP A 107 -5.22 -6.70 -1.96
C TRP A 107 -6.24 -7.82 -2.12
N THR A 108 -7.24 -7.65 -3.00
CA THR A 108 -8.36 -8.59 -3.11
C THR A 108 -8.20 -9.71 -4.15
N GLY A 109 -6.95 -10.09 -4.47
CA GLY A 109 -6.66 -11.30 -5.22
C GLY A 109 -6.71 -11.16 -6.74
N ASP A 110 -6.96 -12.29 -7.40
CA ASP A 110 -6.98 -12.50 -8.86
C ASP A 110 -5.65 -12.18 -9.54
N SER A 111 -4.67 -13.04 -9.26
CA SER A 111 -3.27 -12.89 -9.71
C SER A 111 -2.98 -13.63 -11.01
N PRO A 112 -3.37 -14.90 -11.21
CA PRO A 112 -3.11 -15.62 -12.46
C PRO A 112 -3.91 -15.09 -13.66
N PRO A 113 -3.45 -15.30 -14.90
CA PRO A 113 -4.12 -14.78 -16.09
C PRO A 113 -5.34 -15.62 -16.48
N HIS A 114 -6.16 -15.07 -17.36
CA HIS A 114 -7.30 -15.69 -18.02
C HIS A 114 -6.86 -16.58 -19.18
N VAL A 115 -6.28 -17.74 -18.88
CA VAL A 115 -5.96 -18.78 -19.87
C VAL A 115 -6.86 -20.02 -19.69
N PRO A 116 -6.98 -20.91 -20.68
CA PRO A 116 -7.65 -22.20 -20.48
C PRO A 116 -7.05 -22.98 -19.30
N VAL A 117 -7.90 -23.69 -18.54
CA VAL A 117 -7.49 -24.44 -17.33
C VAL A 117 -6.28 -25.36 -17.53
N HIS A 118 -6.17 -25.97 -18.72
CA HIS A 118 -5.09 -26.90 -19.05
C HIS A 118 -3.74 -26.23 -19.32
N GLU A 119 -3.71 -24.91 -19.49
CA GLU A 119 -2.47 -24.13 -19.63
C GLU A 119 -1.91 -23.71 -18.25
N LEU A 120 -2.72 -23.79 -17.19
CA LEU A 120 -2.31 -23.62 -15.80
C LEU A 120 -2.11 -24.96 -15.08
N SER A 121 -1.52 -24.87 -13.89
CA SER A 121 -1.42 -25.93 -12.90
C SER A 121 -1.44 -25.30 -11.51
N THR A 122 -1.60 -26.11 -10.46
CA THR A 122 -1.45 -25.64 -9.07
C THR A 122 -0.11 -24.91 -8.86
N ASP A 123 0.99 -25.48 -9.36
CA ASP A 123 2.33 -24.88 -9.22
C ASP A 123 2.40 -23.51 -9.92
N LYS A 124 1.90 -23.39 -11.16
CA LYS A 124 1.89 -22.11 -11.89
C LYS A 124 1.05 -21.05 -11.18
N VAL A 125 -0.09 -21.42 -10.61
CA VAL A 125 -0.93 -20.51 -9.82
C VAL A 125 -0.17 -20.03 -8.58
N ILE A 126 0.45 -20.95 -7.84
CA ILE A 126 1.27 -20.62 -6.67
C ILE A 126 2.43 -19.71 -7.05
N ASP A 127 3.12 -19.99 -8.15
CA ASP A 127 4.25 -19.19 -8.64
C ASP A 127 3.83 -17.75 -8.97
N VAL A 128 2.67 -17.56 -9.61
CA VAL A 128 2.16 -16.22 -9.91
C VAL A 128 1.77 -15.47 -8.62
N ILE A 129 1.07 -16.12 -7.69
CA ILE A 129 0.72 -15.51 -6.39
C ILE A 129 1.99 -15.17 -5.60
N ALA A 130 2.99 -16.05 -5.60
CA ALA A 130 4.27 -15.84 -4.96
C ALA A 130 5.05 -14.68 -5.59
N ASN A 131 4.99 -14.53 -6.92
CA ASN A 131 5.57 -13.41 -7.65
C ASN A 131 4.92 -12.08 -7.22
N MET A 132 3.59 -12.00 -7.22
CA MET A 132 2.86 -10.80 -6.77
C MET A 132 3.15 -10.47 -5.31
N THR A 133 3.13 -11.49 -4.44
CA THR A 133 3.46 -11.32 -3.01
C THR A 133 4.88 -10.80 -2.81
N THR A 134 5.86 -11.37 -3.53
CA THR A 134 7.27 -10.95 -3.44
C THR A 134 7.45 -9.54 -3.97
N THR A 135 6.80 -9.20 -5.07
CA THR A 135 6.80 -7.86 -5.67
C THR A 135 6.27 -6.83 -4.68
N ILE A 136 5.07 -7.05 -4.12
CA ILE A 136 4.46 -6.14 -3.15
C ILE A 136 5.36 -5.97 -1.92
N ARG A 137 5.89 -7.07 -1.36
CA ARG A 137 6.80 -7.02 -0.20
C ARG A 137 8.11 -6.29 -0.50
N SER A 138 8.62 -6.41 -1.71
CA SER A 138 9.84 -5.72 -2.13
C SER A 138 9.62 -4.24 -2.35
N VAL A 139 8.47 -3.83 -2.90
CA VAL A 139 8.15 -2.42 -3.13
C VAL A 139 7.77 -1.72 -1.82
N PHE A 140 7.02 -2.41 -0.93
CA PHE A 140 6.48 -1.87 0.32
C PHE A 140 6.91 -2.69 1.56
N PRO A 141 8.21 -2.70 1.92
CA PRO A 141 8.72 -3.57 3.00
C PRO A 141 8.14 -3.28 4.39
N ASN A 142 7.60 -2.07 4.61
CA ASN A 142 7.09 -1.62 5.90
C ASN A 142 5.56 -1.43 5.92
N LEU A 143 4.86 -1.70 4.81
CA LEU A 143 3.42 -1.51 4.73
C LEU A 143 2.71 -2.82 5.10
N GLN A 144 1.74 -2.76 6.00
CA GLN A 144 0.90 -3.92 6.27
C GLN A 144 -0.05 -4.15 5.09
N VAL A 145 -0.09 -5.38 4.58
CA VAL A 145 -0.96 -5.77 3.47
C VAL A 145 -1.93 -6.85 3.93
N PHE A 146 -3.21 -6.65 3.66
CA PHE A 146 -4.28 -7.61 3.94
C PHE A 146 -4.76 -8.25 2.62
N PRO A 147 -4.26 -9.44 2.27
CA PRO A 147 -4.67 -10.13 1.06
C PRO A 147 -5.97 -10.92 1.25
N ALA A 148 -6.73 -11.06 0.18
CA ALA A 148 -7.81 -12.04 0.03
C ALA A 148 -7.59 -12.81 -1.29
N LEU A 149 -8.06 -14.06 -1.34
CA LEU A 149 -8.00 -14.88 -2.55
C LEU A 149 -9.19 -14.55 -3.47
N GLY A 150 -8.89 -14.37 -4.74
CA GLY A 150 -9.88 -14.31 -5.82
C GLY A 150 -10.11 -15.67 -6.48
N ASN A 151 -11.08 -15.77 -7.38
CA ASN A 151 -11.45 -17.04 -8.02
C ASN A 151 -10.40 -17.59 -9.00
N HIS A 152 -9.47 -16.76 -9.49
CA HIS A 152 -8.33 -17.20 -10.30
C HIS A 152 -7.14 -17.66 -9.44
N ASP A 153 -7.11 -17.38 -8.14
CA ASP A 153 -6.02 -17.77 -7.24
C ASP A 153 -6.10 -19.24 -6.78
N TYR A 154 -6.64 -20.12 -7.63
CA TYR A 154 -6.74 -21.55 -7.40
C TYR A 154 -6.71 -22.33 -8.72
N TRP A 155 -6.30 -23.60 -8.67
CA TRP A 155 -6.35 -24.49 -9.82
C TRP A 155 -7.17 -25.75 -9.53
N PRO A 156 -8.15 -26.08 -10.38
CA PRO A 156 -8.67 -25.27 -11.49
C PRO A 156 -9.39 -24.01 -10.97
N GLN A 157 -9.38 -22.91 -11.76
CA GLN A 157 -10.03 -21.64 -11.41
C GLN A 157 -11.51 -21.82 -11.04
N VAL A 158 -12.05 -20.92 -10.20
CA VAL A 158 -13.45 -20.91 -9.68
C VAL A 158 -13.76 -22.00 -8.64
N ASN A 159 -12.96 -23.07 -8.54
CA ASN A 159 -13.19 -24.17 -7.60
C ASN A 159 -12.55 -23.95 -6.20
N LEU A 160 -12.72 -22.75 -5.62
CA LEU A 160 -12.21 -22.43 -4.28
C LEU A 160 -12.90 -23.24 -3.16
N ILE A 161 -14.11 -23.75 -3.44
CA ILE A 161 -14.84 -24.66 -2.56
C ILE A 161 -15.06 -25.95 -3.35
N SER A 162 -14.34 -27.01 -2.98
CA SER A 162 -14.73 -28.36 -3.38
C SER A 162 -16.12 -28.60 -2.80
N THR A 163 -17.15 -28.53 -3.65
CA THR A 163 -18.36 -29.28 -3.34
C THR A 163 -17.92 -30.74 -3.36
N SER A 164 -17.67 -31.30 -2.18
CA SER A 164 -17.67 -32.74 -2.02
C SER A 164 -18.98 -33.20 -2.64
N LYS A 165 -18.94 -33.79 -3.84
CA LYS A 165 -20.05 -34.59 -4.31
C LYS A 165 -20.18 -35.70 -3.28
N SER A 166 -21.17 -35.56 -2.40
CA SER A 166 -21.57 -36.61 -1.48
C SER A 166 -21.74 -37.89 -2.31
N VAL A 167 -21.07 -38.93 -1.83
CA VAL A 167 -21.09 -40.31 -2.36
C VAL A 167 -22.52 -40.79 -2.56
#